data_AF-A0A4Q0ZT91-F1
#
_entry.id   AF-A0A4Q0ZT91-F1
#
_cell.length_a   1.000
_cell.length_b   1.000
_cell.length_c   1.000
_cell.angle_alpha   90.00
_cell.angle_beta   90.00
_cell.angle_gamma   90.00
#
_symmetry.space_group_name_H-M   'P 1'
#
loop_
_entity.id
_entity.type
_entity.pdbx_description
1 polymer ?
#
loop_
_entity_poly.entity_id
_entity_poly.type
_entity_poly.pdbx_seq_one_letter_code
_entity_poly.pdbx_strand_id
1 'polypeptide(L)'
;MTLRFATFNLFQFCEPSFSYYTKKERFTQDEWQQKTTWIKEKITQMNCDVIGFQEVFSSKELEKLTKELGFNYFATVDKPRVNENKPNIYISTTLALASKYPIKKISEVKANGYSLKKYNFKGKFRFSRIPIKALIQFPNNLEITVYVNHFKSNRLNEFEYIFTKKDTLKMKKEKVKEALEKDYSPALKQRLCETSSLYYDFKRTKSPIICLCDLNDKEFSLSIDALTNRTYHEDLDKNFQLLHDAYYLYEKKIYNPHPEQKEIKRTPTSYYQSYGNVIDYIFVSKEFDKRYKNHLGKISSYEVFDNHLKDNKDGSLVQSDHALVICEITLNS
;
A
#
# COMPACT_ATOMS: atom_id res chain seq x y z
N MET A 1 3.52 -24.98 3.11
CA MET A 1 4.49 -23.88 3.19
C MET A 1 3.76 -22.61 3.61
N THR A 2 4.36 -21.73 4.42
CA THR A 2 3.81 -20.41 4.75
C THR A 2 4.65 -19.31 4.11
N LEU A 3 4.00 -18.21 3.74
CA LEU A 3 4.63 -17.01 3.18
C LEU A 3 4.07 -15.76 3.86
N ARG A 4 4.93 -14.86 4.31
CA ARG A 4 4.55 -13.61 5.01
C ARG A 4 4.90 -12.38 4.17
N PHE A 5 3.92 -11.50 4.00
CA PHE A 5 4.02 -10.28 3.21
C PHE A 5 3.68 -9.08 4.09
N ALA A 6 4.43 -7.97 3.94
CA ALA A 6 4.13 -6.74 4.67
C ALA A 6 4.16 -5.49 3.78
N THR A 7 3.34 -4.51 4.13
CA THR A 7 3.45 -3.13 3.64
C THR A 7 3.93 -2.23 4.77
N PHE A 8 4.91 -1.37 4.50
CA PHE A 8 5.58 -0.56 5.49
C PHE A 8 5.91 0.83 4.95
N ASN A 9 5.08 1.82 5.31
CA ASN A 9 5.40 3.21 5.09
C ASN A 9 6.47 3.65 6.11
N LEU A 10 7.63 4.06 5.59
CA LEU A 10 8.80 4.36 6.41
C LEU A 10 8.79 5.78 6.99
N PHE A 11 7.80 6.61 6.69
CA PHE A 11 7.73 8.01 7.10
C PHE A 11 9.06 8.75 6.89
N GLN A 12 9.30 9.14 5.64
CA GLN A 12 10.42 10.00 5.24
C GLN A 12 11.80 9.36 5.41
N PHE A 13 12.01 8.12 4.93
CA PHE A 13 13.33 7.46 5.04
C PHE A 13 14.38 8.14 4.15
N CYS A 14 15.09 9.11 4.72
CA CYS A 14 16.04 9.99 4.07
C CYS A 14 17.34 10.09 4.89
N GLU A 15 18.42 9.55 4.34
CA GLU A 15 19.74 9.52 4.97
C GLU A 15 20.30 10.94 5.14
N PRO A 16 20.90 11.27 6.30
CA PRO A 16 21.77 12.46 6.42
C PRO A 16 22.96 12.36 5.45
N SER A 17 23.39 13.42 4.77
CA SER A 17 23.14 14.85 4.95
C SER A 17 22.01 15.42 4.08
N PHE A 18 21.17 14.55 3.50
CA PHE A 18 20.05 14.97 2.67
C PHE A 18 18.89 15.53 3.49
N SER A 19 18.08 16.36 2.82
CA SER A 19 16.81 16.86 3.32
C SER A 19 15.67 16.39 2.43
N TYR A 20 14.43 16.44 2.94
CA TYR A 20 13.22 16.10 2.19
C TYR A 20 12.23 17.27 2.24
N TYR A 21 11.63 17.59 1.08
CA TYR A 21 10.72 18.71 0.81
C TYR A 21 11.29 20.11 1.05
N THR A 22 11.90 20.38 2.20
CA THR A 22 12.53 21.66 2.55
C THR A 22 13.94 21.46 3.12
N LYS A 23 14.76 22.53 3.16
CA LYS A 23 16.14 22.48 3.71
C LYS A 23 16.16 22.15 5.23
N LYS A 24 15.08 22.46 5.95
CA LYS A 24 15.02 22.31 7.41
C LYS A 24 14.70 20.87 7.81
N GLU A 25 13.95 20.18 6.99
CA GLU A 25 13.48 18.81 7.19
C GLU A 25 14.57 17.80 6.84
N ARG A 26 15.25 17.28 7.86
CA ARG A 26 16.34 16.30 7.73
C ARG A 26 16.53 15.54 9.05
N PHE A 27 17.11 14.36 8.95
CA PHE A 27 17.58 13.62 10.12
C PHE A 27 18.93 14.17 10.58
N THR A 28 19.13 14.24 11.89
CA THR A 28 20.46 14.21 12.50
C THR A 28 21.05 12.80 12.40
N GLN A 29 22.36 12.65 12.67
CA GLN A 29 22.99 11.32 12.69
C GLN A 29 22.38 10.42 13.78
N ASP A 30 22.08 10.97 14.95
CA ASP A 30 21.50 10.23 16.07
C ASP A 30 20.05 9.79 15.76
N GLU A 31 19.23 10.67 15.18
CA GLU A 31 17.87 10.32 14.76
C GLU A 31 17.90 9.26 13.64
N TRP A 32 18.86 9.35 12.72
CA TRP A 32 19.03 8.36 11.66
C TRP A 32 19.41 6.99 12.22
N GLN A 33 20.31 6.95 13.21
CA GLN A 33 20.65 5.70 13.88
C GLN A 33 19.44 5.11 14.61
N GLN A 34 18.65 5.93 15.30
CA GLN A 34 17.40 5.49 15.96
C GLN A 34 16.39 4.97 14.93
N LYS A 35 16.19 5.70 13.83
CA LYS A 35 15.29 5.33 12.74
C LYS A 35 15.66 3.99 12.12
N THR A 36 16.92 3.82 11.74
CA THR A 36 17.39 2.58 11.11
C THR A 36 17.36 1.41 12.08
N THR A 37 17.69 1.62 13.37
CA THR A 37 17.57 0.59 14.42
C THR A 37 16.12 0.15 14.59
N TRP A 38 15.19 1.09 14.73
CA TRP A 38 13.76 0.78 14.87
C TRP A 38 13.21 0.04 13.64
N ILE A 39 13.60 0.43 12.42
CA ILE A 39 13.22 -0.28 11.20
C ILE A 39 13.75 -1.72 11.22
N LYS A 40 15.00 -1.95 11.61
CA LYS A 40 15.58 -3.31 11.71
C LYS A 40 14.83 -4.17 12.71
N GLU A 41 14.52 -3.62 13.88
CA GLU A 41 13.71 -4.30 14.91
C GLU A 41 12.34 -4.67 14.37
N LYS A 42 11.65 -3.75 13.68
CA LYS A 42 10.33 -4.01 13.10
C LYS A 42 10.37 -5.06 11.99
N ILE A 43 11.34 -4.98 11.08
CA ILE A 43 11.51 -6.00 10.02
C ILE A 43 11.75 -7.38 10.64
N THR A 44 12.56 -7.45 11.70
CA THR A 44 12.84 -8.69 12.43
C THR A 44 11.58 -9.24 13.10
N GLN A 45 10.84 -8.38 13.81
CA GLN A 45 9.59 -8.75 14.49
C GLN A 45 8.50 -9.23 13.52
N MET A 46 8.36 -8.56 12.36
CA MET A 46 7.36 -8.94 11.35
C MET A 46 7.64 -10.32 10.75
N ASN A 47 8.92 -10.75 10.75
CA ASN A 47 9.42 -11.99 10.18
C ASN A 47 8.83 -12.28 8.79
N CYS A 48 8.86 -11.27 7.90
CA CYS A 48 8.29 -11.39 6.56
C CYS A 48 9.28 -11.97 5.55
N ASP A 49 8.73 -12.49 4.45
CA ASP A 49 9.45 -12.99 3.28
C ASP A 49 9.58 -11.93 2.19
N VAL A 50 8.56 -11.07 2.07
CA VAL A 50 8.52 -9.95 1.13
C VAL A 50 7.96 -8.71 1.81
N ILE A 51 8.62 -7.58 1.64
CA ILE A 51 8.17 -6.30 2.19
C ILE A 51 8.12 -5.26 1.08
N GLY A 52 6.98 -4.57 0.98
CA GLY A 52 6.81 -3.38 0.16
C GLY A 52 6.96 -2.13 1.02
N PHE A 53 7.79 -1.19 0.59
CA PHE A 53 8.11 0.03 1.31
C PHE A 53 7.60 1.27 0.59
N GLN A 54 7.09 2.22 1.37
CA GLN A 54 6.69 3.55 0.93
C GLN A 54 7.51 4.64 1.63
N GLU A 55 7.47 5.87 1.09
CA GLU A 55 8.24 7.02 1.58
C GLU A 55 9.76 6.76 1.61
N VAL A 56 10.27 6.09 0.55
CA VAL A 56 11.70 5.80 0.36
C VAL A 56 12.40 6.91 -0.42
N PHE A 57 13.27 7.66 0.26
CA PHE A 57 14.14 8.67 -0.35
C PHE A 57 15.56 8.12 -0.56
N SER A 58 16.06 7.37 0.41
CA SER A 58 17.42 6.80 0.43
C SER A 58 17.38 5.29 0.16
N SER A 59 17.19 4.92 -1.11
CA SER A 59 16.96 3.52 -1.51
C SER A 59 18.18 2.61 -1.33
N LYS A 60 19.40 3.13 -1.47
CA LYS A 60 20.64 2.34 -1.30
C LYS A 60 20.84 1.93 0.15
N GLU A 61 20.50 2.84 1.06
CA GLU A 61 20.62 2.66 2.49
C GLU A 61 19.57 1.66 2.98
N LEU A 62 18.36 1.72 2.40
CA LEU A 62 17.32 0.72 2.66
C LEU A 62 17.71 -0.66 2.12
N GLU A 63 18.30 -0.72 0.91
CA GLU A 63 18.82 -1.97 0.35
C GLU A 63 19.87 -2.60 1.28
N LYS A 64 20.85 -1.82 1.74
CA LYS A 64 21.87 -2.30 2.68
C LYS A 64 21.23 -2.81 3.97
N LEU A 65 20.33 -2.03 4.56
CA LEU A 65 19.62 -2.38 5.80
C LEU A 65 18.86 -3.71 5.65
N THR A 66 18.11 -3.87 4.56
CA THR A 66 17.31 -5.09 4.34
C THR A 66 18.17 -6.31 4.02
N LYS A 67 19.29 -6.14 3.31
CA LYS A 67 20.26 -7.23 3.05
C LYS A 67 20.89 -7.77 4.33
N GLU A 68 21.23 -6.90 5.29
CA GLU A 68 21.71 -7.31 6.61
C GLU A 68 20.71 -8.22 7.36
N LEU A 69 19.42 -8.13 7.02
CA LEU A 69 18.33 -8.92 7.60
C LEU A 69 17.92 -10.13 6.74
N GLY A 70 18.73 -10.49 5.74
CA GLY A 70 18.53 -11.67 4.89
C GLY A 70 17.64 -11.45 3.66
N PHE A 71 17.24 -10.22 3.35
CA PHE A 71 16.54 -9.91 2.10
C PHE A 71 17.56 -9.74 0.97
N ASN A 72 17.93 -10.86 0.35
CA ASN A 72 18.96 -10.91 -0.69
C ASN A 72 18.56 -10.20 -2.01
N TYR A 73 17.27 -9.95 -2.22
CA TYR A 73 16.75 -9.32 -3.42
C TYR A 73 16.06 -8.00 -3.08
N PHE A 74 16.41 -6.94 -3.80
CA PHE A 74 15.87 -5.60 -3.59
C PHE A 74 15.57 -4.95 -4.95
N ALA A 75 14.49 -4.18 -5.03
CA ALA A 75 14.08 -3.53 -6.26
C ALA A 75 13.42 -2.17 -6.04
N THR A 76 13.73 -1.24 -6.94
CA THR A 76 13.03 0.01 -7.18
C THR A 76 12.80 0.17 -8.68
N VAL A 77 11.81 0.97 -9.08
CA VAL A 77 11.49 1.26 -10.51
C VAL A 77 11.53 2.74 -10.84
N ASP A 78 11.74 3.60 -9.85
CA ASP A 78 11.86 5.05 -10.01
C ASP A 78 13.00 5.55 -9.11
N LYS A 79 13.45 6.77 -9.37
CA LYS A 79 14.42 7.48 -8.51
C LYS A 79 13.75 8.73 -7.94
N PRO A 80 13.94 9.01 -6.64
CA PRO A 80 13.40 10.21 -6.04
C PRO A 80 14.04 11.43 -6.69
N ARG A 81 13.20 12.39 -7.10
CA ARG A 81 13.66 13.66 -7.65
C ARG A 81 14.22 14.56 -6.57
N VAL A 82 15.24 15.32 -6.94
CA VAL A 82 15.87 16.35 -6.11
C VAL A 82 15.53 17.74 -6.65
N ASN A 83 15.69 18.76 -5.81
CA ASN A 83 15.57 20.15 -6.24
C ASN A 83 16.67 20.48 -7.25
N GLU A 84 16.29 21.11 -8.37
CA GLU A 84 17.21 21.45 -9.46
C GLU A 84 18.40 22.32 -9.02
N ASN A 85 18.16 23.24 -8.10
CA ASN A 85 19.17 24.17 -7.60
C ASN A 85 19.90 23.65 -6.36
N LYS A 86 19.36 22.62 -5.68
CA LYS A 86 19.88 22.07 -4.43
C LYS A 86 19.76 20.53 -4.43
N PRO A 87 20.70 19.82 -5.07
CA PRO A 87 20.62 18.37 -5.24
C PRO A 87 20.59 17.55 -3.94
N ASN A 88 20.91 18.17 -2.79
CA ASN A 88 20.81 17.55 -1.48
C ASN A 88 19.40 17.61 -0.86
N ILE A 89 18.42 18.19 -1.55
CA ILE A 89 17.02 18.27 -1.10
C ILE A 89 16.16 17.42 -2.03
N TYR A 90 15.63 16.31 -1.52
CA TYR A 90 14.62 15.55 -2.23
C TYR A 90 13.29 16.31 -2.26
N ILE A 91 12.59 16.25 -3.39
CA ILE A 91 11.27 16.87 -3.57
C ILE A 91 10.19 15.82 -3.88
N SER A 92 10.58 14.55 -3.92
CA SER A 92 9.67 13.42 -4.08
C SER A 92 10.28 12.18 -3.49
N THR A 93 9.43 11.20 -3.24
CA THR A 93 9.78 9.90 -2.68
C THR A 93 9.40 8.77 -3.63
N THR A 94 9.93 7.58 -3.39
CA THR A 94 9.70 6.39 -4.22
C THR A 94 9.24 5.20 -3.40
N LEU A 95 9.07 4.08 -4.09
CA LEU A 95 8.72 2.79 -3.52
C LEU A 95 9.93 1.87 -3.59
N ALA A 96 9.98 0.89 -2.70
CA ALA A 96 10.94 -0.21 -2.78
C ALA A 96 10.26 -1.55 -2.46
N LEU A 97 10.86 -2.63 -2.93
CA LEU A 97 10.48 -4.00 -2.58
C LEU A 97 11.73 -4.76 -2.16
N ALA A 98 11.68 -5.40 -0.99
CA ALA A 98 12.70 -6.34 -0.54
C ALA A 98 12.11 -7.75 -0.47
N SER A 99 12.86 -8.76 -0.90
CA SER A 99 12.46 -10.15 -0.86
C SER A 99 13.62 -11.06 -0.41
N LYS A 100 13.28 -12.08 0.39
CA LYS A 100 14.16 -13.22 0.67
C LYS A 100 14.26 -14.18 -0.54
N TYR A 101 13.31 -14.08 -1.48
CA TYR A 101 13.18 -14.96 -2.65
C TYR A 101 13.52 -14.23 -3.97
N PRO A 102 13.96 -14.95 -5.01
CA PRO A 102 14.37 -14.34 -6.28
C PRO A 102 13.28 -13.51 -6.96
N ILE A 103 13.63 -12.26 -7.30
CA ILE A 103 12.83 -11.40 -8.18
C ILE A 103 13.18 -11.74 -9.63
N LYS A 104 12.31 -12.46 -10.32
CA LYS A 104 12.51 -12.92 -11.71
C LYS A 104 12.34 -11.80 -12.73
N LYS A 105 11.39 -10.91 -12.47
CA LYS A 105 11.08 -9.79 -13.36
C LYS A 105 10.63 -8.60 -12.54
N ILE A 106 11.13 -7.43 -12.91
CA ILE A 106 10.75 -6.14 -12.34
C ILE A 106 10.27 -5.23 -13.46
N SER A 107 9.19 -4.48 -13.23
CA SER A 107 8.67 -3.51 -14.18
C SER A 107 7.89 -2.41 -13.49
N GLU A 108 7.89 -1.22 -14.09
CA GLU A 108 6.96 -0.15 -13.74
C GLU A 108 5.56 -0.42 -14.31
N VAL A 109 4.53 0.02 -13.59
CA VAL A 109 3.15 0.05 -14.12
C VAL A 109 2.95 1.31 -14.96
N LYS A 110 2.41 1.12 -16.16
CA LYS A 110 2.11 2.23 -17.09
C LYS A 110 0.69 2.73 -16.92
N ALA A 111 0.50 4.03 -17.13
CA ALA A 111 -0.81 4.65 -17.12
C ALA A 111 -1.71 4.05 -18.21
N ASN A 112 -2.99 3.86 -17.90
CA ASN A 112 -3.96 3.34 -18.85
C ASN A 112 -4.76 4.49 -19.47
N GLY A 113 -4.78 4.57 -20.81
CA GLY A 113 -5.48 5.63 -21.53
C GLY A 113 -6.99 5.70 -21.29
N TYR A 114 -7.67 4.56 -21.06
CA TYR A 114 -9.09 4.55 -20.74
C TYR A 114 -9.35 5.16 -19.36
N SER A 115 -8.52 4.84 -18.37
CA SER A 115 -8.58 5.41 -17.02
C SER A 115 -8.45 6.93 -17.05
N LEU A 116 -7.52 7.47 -17.84
CA LEU A 116 -7.31 8.92 -17.94
C LEU A 116 -8.48 9.63 -18.65
N LYS A 117 -8.99 9.03 -19.73
CA LYS A 117 -10.16 9.56 -20.45
C LYS A 117 -11.42 9.58 -19.57
N LYS A 118 -11.62 8.56 -18.73
CA LYS A 118 -12.79 8.45 -17.84
C LYS A 118 -12.98 9.65 -16.91
N TYR A 119 -11.89 10.27 -16.45
CA TYR A 119 -11.95 11.45 -15.56
C TYR A 119 -11.59 12.76 -16.26
N ASN A 120 -11.52 12.75 -17.59
CA ASN A 120 -11.08 13.88 -18.39
C ASN A 120 -9.77 14.49 -17.85
N PHE A 121 -8.79 13.62 -17.55
CA PHE A 121 -7.54 14.06 -16.94
C PHE A 121 -6.77 14.97 -17.90
N LYS A 122 -6.52 16.22 -17.51
CA LYS A 122 -5.83 17.22 -18.33
C LYS A 122 -4.32 17.15 -18.12
N GLY A 123 -3.56 17.32 -19.20
CA GLY A 123 -2.09 17.37 -19.16
C GLY A 123 -1.39 16.00 -19.14
N LYS A 124 -0.08 16.01 -18.88
CA LYS A 124 0.73 14.79 -18.85
C LYS A 124 0.58 14.09 -17.51
N PHE A 125 -0.13 12.97 -17.50
CA PHE A 125 -0.27 12.14 -16.31
C PHE A 125 1.08 11.51 -15.91
N ARG A 126 1.38 11.56 -14.61
CA ARG A 126 2.41 10.78 -13.95
C ARG A 126 1.83 10.25 -12.65
N PHE A 127 2.12 9.00 -12.30
CA PHE A 127 1.83 8.49 -10.96
C PHE A 127 2.54 9.35 -9.92
N SER A 128 1.90 9.60 -8.78
CA SER A 128 2.51 10.29 -7.65
C SER A 128 3.76 9.56 -7.18
N ARG A 129 3.69 8.23 -7.17
CA ARG A 129 4.82 7.30 -7.03
C ARG A 129 4.58 6.15 -8.00
N ILE A 130 5.56 5.85 -8.85
CA ILE A 130 5.42 4.80 -9.88
C ILE A 130 5.29 3.43 -9.20
N PRO A 131 4.19 2.69 -9.42
CA PRO A 131 4.02 1.36 -8.84
C PRO A 131 5.09 0.37 -9.27
N ILE A 132 5.54 -0.45 -8.33
CA ILE A 132 6.41 -1.60 -8.59
C ILE A 132 5.53 -2.78 -8.96
N LYS A 133 5.91 -3.51 -10.02
CA LYS A 133 5.43 -4.85 -10.35
C LYS A 133 6.60 -5.83 -10.39
N ALA A 134 6.64 -6.76 -9.46
CA ALA A 134 7.69 -7.75 -9.31
C ALA A 134 7.13 -9.17 -9.42
N LEU A 135 7.64 -10.00 -10.34
CA LEU A 135 7.38 -11.44 -10.35
C LEU A 135 8.41 -12.12 -9.45
N ILE A 136 7.95 -12.73 -8.36
CA ILE A 136 8.80 -13.38 -7.36
C ILE A 136 8.60 -14.89 -7.46
N GLN A 137 9.71 -15.63 -7.53
CA GLN A 137 9.71 -17.09 -7.56
C GLN A 137 9.94 -17.64 -6.16
N PHE A 138 8.96 -18.38 -5.65
CA PHE A 138 8.98 -19.12 -4.40
C PHE A 138 9.33 -20.61 -4.67
N PRO A 139 9.52 -21.44 -3.63
CA PRO A 139 9.74 -22.89 -3.78
C PRO A 139 8.67 -23.56 -4.65
N ASN A 140 9.01 -24.73 -5.20
CA ASN A 140 8.16 -25.50 -6.11
C ASN A 140 7.75 -24.73 -7.39
N ASN A 141 8.59 -23.78 -7.84
CA ASN A 141 8.34 -22.92 -8.99
C ASN A 141 7.04 -22.10 -8.90
N LEU A 142 6.54 -21.87 -7.69
CA LEU A 142 5.40 -20.98 -7.48
C LEU A 142 5.83 -19.55 -7.80
N GLU A 143 5.19 -18.93 -8.78
CA GLU A 143 5.41 -17.53 -9.11
C GLU A 143 4.22 -16.67 -8.66
N ILE A 144 4.49 -15.62 -7.88
CA ILE A 144 3.49 -14.65 -7.47
C ILE A 144 3.95 -13.27 -7.93
N THR A 145 3.04 -12.51 -8.56
CA THR A 145 3.32 -11.10 -8.86
C THR A 145 2.97 -10.26 -7.65
N VAL A 146 3.98 -9.59 -7.08
CA VAL A 146 3.84 -8.63 -5.99
C VAL A 146 3.85 -7.21 -6.54
N TYR A 147 2.87 -6.42 -6.14
CA TYR A 147 2.81 -4.98 -6.40
C TYR A 147 3.08 -4.19 -5.14
N VAL A 148 3.80 -3.08 -5.27
CA VAL A 148 3.95 -2.07 -4.21
C VAL A 148 3.42 -0.74 -4.72
N ASN A 149 2.56 -0.10 -3.93
CA ASN A 149 1.86 1.12 -4.32
C ASN A 149 1.84 2.15 -3.19
N HIS A 150 1.86 3.43 -3.57
CA HIS A 150 1.58 4.55 -2.70
C HIS A 150 0.85 5.63 -3.51
N PHE A 151 -0.45 5.74 -3.29
CA PHE A 151 -1.30 6.62 -4.08
C PHE A 151 -1.30 8.07 -3.59
N LYS A 152 -1.87 8.97 -4.38
CA LYS A 152 -1.95 10.40 -4.04
C LYS A 152 -2.66 10.63 -2.70
N SER A 153 -1.97 11.32 -1.78
CA SER A 153 -2.54 11.81 -0.52
C SER A 153 -3.39 13.08 -0.72
N ASN A 154 -4.37 13.26 0.16
CA ASN A 154 -5.29 14.42 0.15
C ASN A 154 -5.00 15.40 1.31
N ARG A 155 -3.73 15.59 1.68
CA ARG A 155 -3.30 16.37 2.88
C ARG A 155 -3.81 17.82 2.96
N LEU A 156 -4.33 18.39 1.87
CA LEU A 156 -4.75 19.79 1.77
C LEU A 156 -6.27 20.01 1.78
N ASN A 157 -7.09 18.98 1.60
CA ASN A 157 -8.56 19.09 1.64
C ASN A 157 -9.10 18.20 2.76
N GLU A 158 -9.52 18.84 3.86
CA GLU A 158 -9.93 18.21 5.13
C GLU A 158 -11.15 17.28 5.04
N PHE A 159 -11.82 17.19 3.90
CA PHE A 159 -13.00 16.36 3.69
C PHE A 159 -12.74 15.27 2.63
N GLU A 160 -12.16 14.14 3.04
CA GLU A 160 -12.30 12.91 2.27
C GLU A 160 -13.72 12.34 2.42
N TYR A 161 -14.25 11.80 1.33
CA TYR A 161 -15.56 11.16 1.34
C TYR A 161 -15.50 9.89 2.19
N ILE A 162 -16.20 9.92 3.32
CA ILE A 162 -16.37 8.74 4.17
C ILE A 162 -17.52 7.91 3.63
N PHE A 163 -17.25 6.61 3.47
CA PHE A 163 -18.18 5.58 3.07
C PHE A 163 -18.18 4.44 4.08
N THR A 164 -19.24 3.67 4.06
CA THR A 164 -19.46 2.52 4.93
C THR A 164 -19.74 1.28 4.09
N LYS A 165 -19.78 0.12 4.74
CA LYS A 165 -20.19 -1.15 4.10
C LYS A 165 -21.58 -1.10 3.45
N LYS A 166 -22.46 -0.19 3.88
CA LYS A 166 -23.83 -0.05 3.36
C LYS A 166 -23.89 0.75 2.05
N ASP A 167 -22.85 1.53 1.74
CA ASP A 167 -22.83 2.39 0.57
C ASP A 167 -22.55 1.58 -0.69
N THR A 168 -23.50 1.61 -1.64
CA THR A 168 -23.34 0.93 -2.93
C THR A 168 -22.40 1.70 -3.85
N LEU A 169 -21.78 1.01 -4.82
CA LEU A 169 -20.92 1.66 -5.81
C LEU A 169 -21.62 2.82 -6.53
N LYS A 170 -22.92 2.68 -6.83
CA LYS A 170 -23.73 3.75 -7.45
C LYS A 170 -23.78 5.00 -6.56
N MET A 171 -24.12 4.83 -5.28
CA MET A 171 -24.16 5.93 -4.31
C MET A 171 -22.79 6.62 -4.19
N LYS A 172 -21.70 5.84 -4.15
CA LYS A 172 -20.35 6.40 -4.08
C LYS A 172 -20.00 7.22 -5.32
N LYS A 173 -20.30 6.70 -6.53
CA LYS A 173 -20.09 7.41 -7.81
C LYS A 173 -20.91 8.71 -7.84
N GLU A 174 -22.16 8.68 -7.40
CA GLU A 174 -23.04 9.87 -7.32
C GLU A 174 -22.49 10.93 -6.36
N LYS A 175 -22.05 10.52 -5.15
CA LYS A 175 -21.54 11.44 -4.11
C LYS A 175 -20.29 12.22 -4.54
N VAL A 176 -19.42 11.62 -5.35
CA VAL A 176 -18.18 12.27 -5.82
C VAL A 176 -18.31 12.95 -7.18
N LYS A 177 -19.43 12.76 -7.89
CA LYS A 177 -19.61 13.16 -9.28
C LYS A 177 -19.30 14.64 -9.50
N GLU A 178 -19.95 15.50 -8.70
CA GLU A 178 -19.79 16.95 -8.81
C GLU A 178 -18.33 17.39 -8.58
N ALA A 179 -17.66 16.82 -7.56
CA ALA A 179 -16.28 17.17 -7.26
C ALA A 179 -15.29 16.76 -8.36
N LEU A 180 -15.59 15.68 -9.11
CA LEU A 180 -14.80 15.24 -10.25
C LEU A 180 -15.08 16.05 -11.51
N GLU A 181 -16.34 16.40 -11.76
CA GLU A 181 -16.76 17.21 -12.93
C GLU A 181 -16.32 18.67 -12.81
N LYS A 182 -16.38 19.25 -11.60
CA LYS A 182 -15.99 20.64 -11.33
C LYS A 182 -14.53 20.82 -10.88
N ASP A 183 -13.73 19.75 -10.89
CA ASP A 183 -12.31 19.77 -10.51
C ASP A 183 -12.02 20.23 -9.04
N TYR A 184 -12.98 20.13 -8.14
CA TYR A 184 -12.80 20.53 -6.72
C TYR A 184 -11.97 19.54 -5.89
N SER A 185 -11.81 18.30 -6.36
CA SER A 185 -10.98 17.29 -5.68
C SER A 185 -9.90 16.71 -6.60
N PRO A 186 -8.83 17.49 -6.89
CA PRO A 186 -7.76 17.05 -7.78
C PRO A 186 -6.99 15.84 -7.23
N ALA A 187 -6.85 15.73 -5.90
CA ALA A 187 -6.22 14.58 -5.26
C ALA A 187 -7.03 13.29 -5.48
N LEU A 188 -8.36 13.33 -5.31
CA LEU A 188 -9.24 12.21 -5.60
C LEU A 188 -9.19 11.83 -7.08
N LYS A 189 -9.25 12.82 -7.99
CA LYS A 189 -9.15 12.57 -9.44
C LYS A 189 -7.85 11.87 -9.81
N GLN A 190 -6.72 12.36 -9.29
CA GLN A 190 -5.40 11.74 -9.46
C GLN A 190 -5.42 10.30 -8.94
N ARG A 191 -5.89 10.08 -7.71
CA ARG A 191 -5.96 8.76 -7.07
C ARG A 191 -6.80 7.78 -7.87
N LEU A 192 -7.97 8.19 -8.36
CA LEU A 192 -8.84 7.36 -9.19
C LEU A 192 -8.18 7.01 -10.54
N CYS A 193 -7.43 7.93 -11.16
CA CYS A 193 -6.65 7.64 -12.36
C CYS A 193 -5.53 6.63 -12.10
N GLU A 194 -4.84 6.76 -10.97
CA GLU A 194 -3.77 5.86 -10.53
C GLU A 194 -4.32 4.44 -10.26
N THR A 195 -5.34 4.31 -9.40
CA THR A 195 -5.95 3.02 -9.04
C THR A 195 -6.58 2.33 -10.25
N SER A 196 -7.27 3.08 -11.11
CA SER A 196 -7.84 2.54 -12.35
C SER A 196 -6.77 2.05 -13.32
N SER A 197 -5.65 2.78 -13.46
CA SER A 197 -4.53 2.34 -14.31
C SER A 197 -3.94 1.03 -13.80
N LEU A 198 -3.79 0.91 -12.48
CA LEU A 198 -3.28 -0.30 -11.84
C LEU A 198 -4.26 -1.48 -11.96
N TYR A 199 -5.58 -1.25 -11.83
CA TYR A 199 -6.62 -2.25 -12.09
C TYR A 199 -6.45 -2.91 -13.47
N TYR A 200 -6.22 -2.14 -14.52
CA TYR A 200 -6.02 -2.70 -15.86
C TYR A 200 -4.74 -3.52 -15.97
N ASP A 201 -3.70 -3.21 -15.17
CA ASP A 201 -2.49 -4.02 -15.12
C ASP A 201 -2.70 -5.34 -14.37
N PHE A 202 -3.45 -5.30 -13.26
CA PHE A 202 -3.90 -6.49 -12.55
C PHE A 202 -4.69 -7.42 -13.48
N LYS A 203 -5.64 -6.87 -14.24
CA LYS A 203 -6.48 -7.64 -15.18
C LYS A 203 -5.67 -8.39 -16.25
N ARG A 204 -4.50 -7.86 -16.64
CA ARG A 204 -3.60 -8.49 -17.62
C ARG A 204 -2.65 -9.52 -16.98
N THR A 205 -2.48 -9.47 -15.67
CA THR A 205 -1.54 -10.33 -14.95
C THR A 205 -2.12 -11.74 -14.80
N LYS A 206 -1.29 -12.75 -15.08
CA LYS A 206 -1.72 -14.16 -15.15
C LYS A 206 -1.34 -14.97 -13.92
N SER A 207 -0.24 -14.62 -13.27
CA SER A 207 0.13 -15.20 -11.97
C SER A 207 -0.81 -14.69 -10.87
N PRO A 208 -0.90 -15.39 -9.73
CA PRO A 208 -1.49 -14.86 -8.51
C PRO A 208 -0.91 -13.49 -8.16
N ILE A 209 -1.71 -12.64 -7.52
CA ILE A 209 -1.37 -11.25 -7.21
C ILE A 209 -1.40 -11.03 -5.70
N ILE A 210 -0.39 -10.33 -5.20
CA ILE A 210 -0.38 -9.68 -3.89
C ILE A 210 -0.06 -8.20 -4.11
N CYS A 211 -0.85 -7.31 -3.54
CA CYS A 211 -0.71 -5.87 -3.69
C CYS A 211 -0.57 -5.22 -2.31
N LEU A 212 0.63 -4.70 -2.05
CA LEU A 212 1.07 -4.04 -0.82
C LEU A 212 0.93 -2.53 -1.01
N CYS A 213 0.10 -1.88 -0.19
CA CYS A 213 -0.39 -0.56 -0.55
C CYS A 213 -0.56 0.37 0.65
N ASP A 214 -0.02 1.58 0.53
CA ASP A 214 -0.58 2.77 1.17
C ASP A 214 -1.57 3.42 0.18
N LEU A 215 -2.85 3.27 0.47
CA LEU A 215 -3.93 3.76 -0.40
C LEU A 215 -4.16 5.26 -0.27
N ASN A 216 -3.75 5.86 0.85
CA ASN A 216 -4.16 7.21 1.25
C ASN A 216 -5.68 7.44 1.19
N ASP A 217 -6.49 6.39 1.37
CA ASP A 217 -7.95 6.48 1.34
C ASP A 217 -8.55 5.45 2.28
N LYS A 218 -9.73 5.75 2.81
CA LYS A 218 -10.33 4.99 3.91
C LYS A 218 -10.94 3.68 3.45
N GLU A 219 -11.26 2.84 4.43
CA GLU A 219 -12.01 1.61 4.20
C GLU A 219 -13.34 1.92 3.51
N PHE A 220 -13.74 1.07 2.57
CA PHE A 220 -14.90 1.25 1.69
C PHE A 220 -14.82 2.45 0.73
N SER A 221 -13.67 3.12 0.58
CA SER A 221 -13.52 4.21 -0.38
C SER A 221 -13.79 3.81 -1.82
N LEU A 222 -14.17 4.80 -2.64
CA LEU A 222 -14.32 4.61 -4.08
C LEU A 222 -13.00 4.20 -4.76
N SER A 223 -11.86 4.57 -4.16
CA SER A 223 -10.53 4.21 -4.63
C SER A 223 -10.28 2.70 -4.56
N ILE A 224 -10.79 2.02 -3.52
CA ILE A 224 -10.77 0.55 -3.44
C ILE A 224 -11.60 -0.05 -4.58
N ASP A 225 -12.82 0.45 -4.80
CA ASP A 225 -13.66 -0.04 -5.90
C ASP A 225 -12.98 0.15 -7.27
N ALA A 226 -12.36 1.30 -7.51
CA ALA A 226 -11.61 1.57 -8.74
C ALA A 226 -10.39 0.64 -8.91
N LEU A 227 -9.76 0.25 -7.80
CA LEU A 227 -8.59 -0.62 -7.76
C LEU A 227 -8.93 -2.11 -7.95
N THR A 228 -10.01 -2.59 -7.34
CA THR A 228 -10.27 -4.02 -7.19
C THR A 228 -11.52 -4.51 -7.93
N ASN A 229 -12.45 -3.64 -8.31
CA ASN A 229 -13.78 -4.03 -8.79
C ASN A 229 -13.93 -3.83 -10.30
N ARG A 230 -14.23 -4.90 -11.05
CA ARG A 230 -14.50 -4.81 -12.50
C ARG A 230 -15.78 -4.03 -12.81
N THR A 231 -16.79 -4.13 -11.96
CA THR A 231 -18.06 -3.38 -12.11
C THR A 231 -17.85 -1.87 -12.03
N TYR A 232 -16.75 -1.41 -11.43
CA TYR A 232 -16.36 0.00 -11.48
C TYR A 232 -16.12 0.49 -12.91
N HIS A 233 -15.54 -0.36 -13.76
CA HIS A 233 -15.01 -0.03 -15.09
C HIS A 233 -15.91 -0.45 -16.24
N GLU A 234 -16.69 -1.51 -16.09
CA GLU A 234 -17.41 -2.17 -17.19
C GLU A 234 -18.94 -2.18 -17.02
N ASP A 235 -19.48 -1.43 -16.05
CA ASP A 235 -20.93 -1.29 -15.78
C ASP A 235 -21.70 -2.63 -15.87
N LEU A 236 -21.21 -3.63 -15.14
CA LEU A 236 -21.78 -4.99 -15.10
C LEU A 236 -22.88 -5.12 -14.03
N ASP A 237 -23.89 -5.94 -14.28
CA ASP A 237 -24.99 -6.20 -13.33
C ASP A 237 -24.54 -6.90 -12.04
N LYS A 238 -23.48 -7.72 -12.12
CA LYS A 238 -22.93 -8.46 -10.99
C LYS A 238 -21.61 -7.86 -10.54
N ASN A 239 -21.46 -7.72 -9.22
CA ASN A 239 -20.21 -7.27 -8.60
C ASN A 239 -19.11 -8.32 -8.83
N PHE A 240 -18.08 -7.95 -9.58
CA PHE A 240 -16.95 -8.84 -9.87
C PHE A 240 -15.65 -8.25 -9.31
N GLN A 241 -15.20 -8.79 -8.19
CA GLN A 241 -13.94 -8.41 -7.55
C GLN A 241 -12.77 -9.16 -8.19
N LEU A 242 -11.76 -8.42 -8.64
CA LEU A 242 -10.51 -8.94 -9.17
C LEU A 242 -9.53 -9.28 -8.04
N LEU A 243 -9.46 -8.39 -7.05
CA LEU A 243 -8.69 -8.57 -5.82
C LEU A 243 -9.60 -8.43 -4.61
N HIS A 244 -9.16 -8.99 -3.49
CA HIS A 244 -9.86 -9.01 -2.22
C HIS A 244 -8.92 -8.48 -1.14
N ASP A 245 -9.44 -7.69 -0.20
CA ASP A 245 -8.67 -7.27 0.97
C ASP A 245 -8.45 -8.48 1.90
N ALA A 246 -7.19 -8.80 2.18
CA ALA A 246 -6.79 -9.96 2.97
C ALA A 246 -7.39 -9.95 4.38
N TYR A 247 -7.69 -8.77 4.94
CA TYR A 247 -8.35 -8.62 6.23
C TYR A 247 -9.73 -9.32 6.30
N TYR A 248 -10.41 -9.46 5.16
CA TYR A 248 -11.72 -10.12 5.10
C TYR A 248 -11.65 -11.61 4.78
N LEU A 249 -10.46 -12.15 4.49
CA LEU A 249 -10.27 -13.55 4.10
C LEU A 249 -9.78 -14.45 5.23
N TYR A 250 -9.14 -13.89 6.25
CA TYR A 250 -8.68 -14.67 7.42
C TYR A 250 -9.79 -14.91 8.43
N GLU A 251 -9.67 -16.02 9.17
CA GLU A 251 -10.57 -16.33 10.28
C GLU A 251 -10.19 -15.50 11.50
N LYS A 252 -11.09 -14.60 11.90
CA LYS A 252 -10.89 -13.76 13.07
C LYS A 252 -11.17 -14.57 14.33
N LYS A 253 -10.16 -14.76 15.17
CA LYS A 253 -10.34 -15.33 16.50
C LYS A 253 -11.08 -14.30 17.36
N ILE A 254 -12.36 -14.55 17.63
CA ILE A 254 -13.14 -13.75 18.58
C ILE A 254 -12.73 -14.22 19.98
N TYR A 255 -11.85 -13.47 20.64
CA TYR A 255 -11.69 -13.58 22.09
C TYR A 255 -12.58 -12.50 22.69
N ASN A 256 -13.73 -12.89 23.25
CA ASN A 256 -14.72 -11.96 23.79
C ASN A 256 -14.63 -11.90 25.31
N PRO A 257 -13.85 -10.97 25.92
CA PRO A 257 -13.82 -10.81 27.37
C PRO A 257 -15.06 -10.09 27.92
N HIS A 258 -15.86 -9.42 27.07
CA HIS A 258 -17.03 -8.65 27.49
C HIS A 258 -18.29 -8.95 26.64
N PRO A 259 -19.44 -9.27 27.26
CA PRO A 259 -20.66 -9.65 26.54
C PRO A 259 -21.25 -8.57 25.61
N GLU A 260 -20.82 -7.31 25.71
CA GLU A 260 -21.35 -6.19 24.92
C GLU A 260 -20.62 -5.93 23.60
N GLN A 261 -19.37 -6.41 23.44
CA GLN A 261 -18.62 -6.19 22.20
C GLN A 261 -19.06 -7.20 21.12
N LYS A 262 -20.02 -6.77 20.29
CA LYS A 262 -20.65 -7.63 19.27
C LYS A 262 -19.81 -7.83 18.00
N GLU A 263 -18.87 -6.92 17.71
CA GLU A 263 -18.05 -6.97 16.47
C GLU A 263 -16.57 -6.66 16.72
N ILE A 264 -15.70 -7.35 15.98
CA ILE A 264 -14.27 -7.05 15.95
C ILE A 264 -14.05 -5.81 15.08
N LYS A 265 -13.65 -4.71 15.70
CA LYS A 265 -13.23 -3.50 15.00
C LYS A 265 -11.85 -3.72 14.36
N ARG A 266 -11.68 -3.29 13.11
CA ARG A 266 -10.37 -3.31 12.43
C ARG A 266 -9.43 -2.33 13.10
N THR A 267 -8.20 -2.78 13.38
CA THR A 267 -7.14 -1.93 13.92
C THR A 267 -6.78 -0.84 12.91
N PRO A 268 -6.74 0.45 13.31
CA PRO A 268 -6.28 1.55 12.47
C PRO A 268 -4.82 1.36 12.01
N THR A 269 -4.50 1.89 10.84
CA THR A 269 -3.13 1.94 10.32
C THR A 269 -2.53 3.34 10.34
N SER A 270 -3.35 4.39 10.53
CA SER A 270 -2.89 5.75 10.75
C SER A 270 -3.90 6.52 11.61
N TYR A 271 -3.54 7.70 12.08
CA TYR A 271 -4.43 8.58 12.83
C TYR A 271 -4.43 9.99 12.25
N TYR A 272 -5.58 10.65 12.36
CA TYR A 272 -5.72 12.08 12.08
C TYR A 272 -6.60 12.70 13.16
N GLN A 273 -6.10 13.71 13.87
CA GLN A 273 -6.81 14.35 14.99
C GLN A 273 -7.36 13.32 16.00
N SER A 274 -6.54 12.33 16.38
CA SER A 274 -6.93 11.20 17.23
C SER A 274 -7.94 10.19 16.68
N TYR A 275 -8.50 10.41 15.48
CA TYR A 275 -9.36 9.45 14.80
C TYR A 275 -8.52 8.45 14.00
N GLY A 276 -8.66 7.17 14.33
CA GLY A 276 -7.98 6.09 13.63
C GLY A 276 -8.60 5.82 12.26
N ASN A 277 -7.75 5.74 11.23
CA ASN A 277 -8.10 5.39 9.87
C ASN A 277 -7.38 4.11 9.46
N VAL A 278 -7.96 3.39 8.51
CA VAL A 278 -7.28 2.30 7.80
C VAL A 278 -7.00 2.84 6.42
N ILE A 279 -5.73 2.97 6.08
CA ILE A 279 -5.27 3.44 4.76
C ILE A 279 -4.20 2.52 4.15
N ASP A 280 -3.64 1.60 4.96
CA ASP A 280 -2.67 0.60 4.51
C ASP A 280 -3.34 -0.76 4.36
N TYR A 281 -3.14 -1.37 3.20
CA TYR A 281 -3.85 -2.58 2.78
C TYR A 281 -2.93 -3.60 2.14
N ILE A 282 -3.31 -4.86 2.29
CA ILE A 282 -2.82 -5.97 1.48
C ILE A 282 -4.01 -6.56 0.73
N PHE A 283 -4.00 -6.38 -0.59
CA PHE A 283 -4.99 -7.00 -1.48
C PHE A 283 -4.41 -8.25 -2.13
N VAL A 284 -5.21 -9.29 -2.27
CA VAL A 284 -4.82 -10.58 -2.84
C VAL A 284 -5.79 -11.01 -3.93
N SER A 285 -5.31 -11.75 -4.92
CA SER A 285 -6.19 -12.35 -5.92
C SER A 285 -6.96 -13.55 -5.35
N LYS A 286 -8.00 -13.97 -6.07
CA LYS A 286 -8.90 -15.09 -5.68
C LYS A 286 -8.19 -16.42 -5.41
N GLU A 287 -6.97 -16.61 -5.92
CA GLU A 287 -6.15 -17.80 -5.69
C GLU A 287 -5.77 -17.96 -4.20
N PHE A 288 -5.87 -16.90 -3.39
CA PHE A 288 -5.63 -16.95 -1.94
C PHE A 288 -6.92 -16.91 -1.10
N ASP A 289 -8.09 -17.01 -1.75
CA ASP A 289 -9.39 -17.13 -1.09
C ASP A 289 -9.78 -18.61 -1.00
N LYS A 290 -9.86 -19.15 0.22
CA LYS A 290 -10.24 -20.55 0.48
C LYS A 290 -11.61 -20.96 -0.10
N ARG A 291 -12.48 -19.99 -0.40
CA ARG A 291 -13.80 -20.23 -1.01
C ARG A 291 -13.71 -20.50 -2.51
N TYR A 292 -12.60 -20.16 -3.14
CA TYR A 292 -12.38 -20.42 -4.56
C TYR A 292 -12.01 -21.90 -4.76
N LYS A 293 -12.68 -22.58 -5.70
CA LYS A 293 -12.56 -24.03 -5.91
C LYS A 293 -11.12 -24.50 -6.13
N ASN A 294 -10.33 -23.72 -6.87
CA ASN A 294 -8.94 -24.04 -7.24
C ASN A 294 -7.96 -23.05 -6.58
N HIS A 295 -8.19 -22.69 -5.31
CA HIS A 295 -7.28 -21.81 -4.57
C HIS A 295 -5.91 -22.48 -4.38
N LEU A 296 -4.86 -21.67 -4.39
CA LEU A 296 -3.47 -22.06 -4.13
C LEU A 296 -3.14 -22.06 -2.64
N GLY A 297 -3.91 -21.31 -1.85
CA GLY A 297 -3.71 -21.20 -0.41
C GLY A 297 -4.80 -20.35 0.22
N LYS A 298 -4.61 -20.05 1.51
CA LYS A 298 -5.52 -19.23 2.30
C LYS A 298 -4.76 -18.22 3.13
N ILE A 299 -5.43 -17.11 3.46
CA ILE A 299 -4.91 -16.16 4.44
C ILE A 299 -5.04 -16.79 5.84
N SER A 300 -3.90 -17.10 6.48
CA SER A 300 -3.86 -17.71 7.82
C SER A 300 -3.79 -16.68 8.94
N SER A 301 -3.16 -15.52 8.68
CA SER A 301 -3.02 -14.44 9.66
C SER A 301 -3.08 -13.07 8.97
N TYR A 302 -3.60 -12.09 9.69
CA TYR A 302 -3.53 -10.67 9.34
C TYR A 302 -3.22 -9.89 10.62
N GLU A 303 -2.07 -9.23 10.65
CA GLU A 303 -1.53 -8.56 11.83
C GLU A 303 -1.30 -7.08 11.52
N VAL A 304 -1.54 -6.22 12.51
CA VAL A 304 -1.26 -4.78 12.42
C VAL A 304 -0.39 -4.42 13.61
N PHE A 305 0.85 -3.99 13.34
CA PHE A 305 1.80 -3.58 14.37
C PHE A 305 1.70 -2.07 14.57
N ASP A 306 0.82 -1.66 15.50
CA ASP A 306 0.48 -0.26 15.79
C ASP A 306 1.03 0.25 17.14
N ASN A 307 1.81 -0.56 17.87
CA ASN A 307 2.21 -0.23 19.25
C ASN A 307 2.85 1.15 19.41
N HIS A 308 3.63 1.61 18.43
CA HIS A 308 4.27 2.93 18.46
C HIS A 308 3.29 4.11 18.27
N LEU A 309 2.09 3.85 17.73
CA LEU A 309 1.04 4.83 17.53
C LEU A 309 0.06 4.91 18.71
N LYS A 310 0.17 4.01 19.70
CA LYS A 310 -0.71 4.01 20.88
C LYS A 310 -0.43 5.21 21.78
N ASP A 311 0.85 5.47 22.03
CA ASP A 311 1.29 6.57 22.88
C ASP A 311 1.44 7.89 22.09
N ASN A 312 1.78 7.80 20.80
CA ASN A 312 1.92 8.94 19.91
C ASN A 312 1.24 8.69 18.56
N LYS A 313 -0.02 9.12 18.46
CA LYS A 313 -0.88 8.87 17.29
C LYS A 313 -0.40 9.53 16.00
N ASP A 314 0.36 10.62 16.11
CA ASP A 314 0.94 11.31 14.94
C ASP A 314 2.27 10.69 14.50
N GLY A 315 2.74 9.66 15.22
CA GLY A 315 4.02 9.03 14.97
C GLY A 315 5.22 9.92 15.31
N SER A 316 6.41 9.46 14.96
CA SER A 316 7.64 10.25 15.13
C SER A 316 8.56 10.05 13.93
N LEU A 317 9.42 11.05 13.66
CA LEU A 317 10.40 10.96 12.57
C LEU A 317 11.31 9.74 12.70
N VAL A 318 11.68 9.36 13.94
CA VAL A 318 12.51 8.17 14.22
C VAL A 318 11.72 6.85 14.18
N GLN A 319 10.39 6.88 14.04
CA GLN A 319 9.53 5.70 13.88
C GLN A 319 8.69 5.82 12.60
N SER A 320 7.37 5.68 12.65
CA SER A 320 6.46 5.96 11.53
C SER A 320 5.18 6.60 12.05
N ASP A 321 4.47 7.30 11.18
CA ASP A 321 3.07 7.73 11.37
C ASP A 321 2.07 6.66 10.89
N HIS A 322 2.58 5.52 10.39
CA HIS A 322 1.78 4.37 9.95
C HIS A 322 2.10 3.09 10.74
N ALA A 323 1.06 2.32 11.03
CA ALA A 323 1.19 0.95 11.49
C ALA A 323 1.68 0.04 10.34
N LEU A 324 2.40 -1.02 10.70
CA LEU A 324 2.85 -2.00 9.73
C LEU A 324 1.75 -3.06 9.57
N VAL A 325 1.41 -3.38 8.33
CA VAL A 325 0.38 -4.39 8.02
C VAL A 325 1.05 -5.63 7.46
N ILE A 326 0.74 -6.78 8.06
CA ILE A 326 1.32 -8.08 7.72
C ILE A 326 0.20 -9.06 7.38
N CYS A 327 0.41 -9.84 6.33
CA CYS A 327 -0.47 -10.91 5.91
C CYS A 327 0.34 -12.20 5.77
N GLU A 328 -0.16 -13.29 6.35
CA GLU A 328 0.41 -14.62 6.17
C GLU A 328 -0.50 -15.48 5.29
N ILE A 329 0.13 -16.16 4.34
CA ILE A 329 -0.52 -17.08 3.42
C ILE A 329 -0.02 -18.48 3.71
N THR A 330 -0.94 -19.41 3.98
CA THR A 330 -0.63 -20.84 4.01
C THR A 330 -0.99 -21.43 2.64
N LEU A 331 0.01 -21.93 1.93
CA LEU A 331 -0.16 -22.60 0.65
C LEU A 331 -0.68 -24.02 0.86
N ASN A 332 -1.54 -24.45 -0.07
CA ASN A 332 -1.99 -25.83 -0.15
C ASN A 332 -0.79 -26.74 -0.43
N SER A 333 -0.79 -27.93 0.18
CA SER A 333 0.29 -28.91 0.03
C SER A 333 0.20 -29.64 -1.30
#